data_AF-A0AAW2S049-F1
#
_entry.id   AF-A0AAW2S049-F1
#
_cell.length_a   1.000
_cell.length_b   1.000
_cell.length_c   1.000
_cell.angle_alpha   90.00
_cell.angle_beta   90.00
_cell.angle_gamma   90.00
#
_symmetry.space_group_name_H-M   'P 1'
#
loop_
_entity.id
_entity.type
_entity.pdbx_description
1 polymer ?
#
loop_
_entity_poly.entity_id
_entity_poly.type
_entity_poly.pdbx_seq_one_letter_code
_entity_poly.pdbx_strand_id
1 'polypeptide(L)'
;MHQINHSAKVTTEDHAHEVRGPAGLFSWDYLFQLRSPLSLKAGEQVFIQYDIKKSNADMALDYGFIESNSDRDAFTLTLEISESDEFFADKLDIAESNGFGETAYFDIKYGQPLPSAMLPYLRLVALGGSDAFLLESIFRNSIWGFLELPISRANEELI
;
A
#
# COMPACT_ATOMS: atom_id res chain seq x y z
N MET A 1 25.41 14.66 3.16
CA MET A 1 25.42 13.32 3.77
C MET A 1 24.47 12.42 2.97
N HIS A 2 24.81 12.12 1.70
CA HIS A 2 23.92 11.43 0.73
C HIS A 2 24.67 10.36 -0.10
N GLN A 3 25.83 9.88 0.38
CA GLN A 3 26.69 8.98 -0.41
C GLN A 3 26.55 7.49 -0.03
N ILE A 4 25.72 7.15 0.97
CA ILE A 4 25.50 5.76 1.31
C ILE A 4 24.49 5.17 0.32
N ASN A 5 24.84 4.02 -0.27
CA ASN A 5 24.04 3.42 -1.33
C ASN A 5 23.08 2.36 -0.78
N HIS A 6 22.07 2.06 -1.58
CA HIS A 6 21.15 0.96 -1.37
C HIS A 6 21.79 -0.41 -1.66
N SER A 7 21.40 -1.45 -0.93
CA SER A 7 21.64 -2.85 -1.30
C SER A 7 20.54 -3.77 -0.79
N ALA A 8 19.97 -4.57 -1.69
CA ALA A 8 18.97 -5.61 -1.38
C ALA A 8 19.49 -6.71 -0.42
N LYS A 9 20.80 -6.76 -0.14
CA LYS A 9 21.36 -7.66 0.89
C LYS A 9 21.03 -7.21 2.31
N VAL A 10 20.65 -5.93 2.49
CA VAL A 10 20.22 -5.39 3.78
C VAL A 10 18.72 -5.60 3.90
N THR A 11 18.30 -6.40 4.88
CA THR A 11 16.87 -6.73 5.08
C THR A 11 16.23 -5.95 6.22
N THR A 12 16.89 -4.89 6.71
CA THR A 12 16.43 -4.06 7.83
C THR A 12 16.59 -2.57 7.51
N GLU A 13 15.61 -1.77 7.96
CA GLU A 13 15.63 -0.30 7.82
C GLU A 13 16.14 0.42 9.08
N ASP A 14 16.44 -0.33 10.15
CA ASP A 14 16.90 0.24 11.42
C ASP A 14 18.41 0.52 11.41
N HIS A 15 18.81 1.58 10.72
CA HIS A 15 20.22 1.97 10.57
C HIS A 15 20.49 3.45 10.88
N ALA A 16 19.46 4.29 11.03
CA ALA A 16 19.58 5.72 11.28
C ALA A 16 18.81 6.14 12.52
N HIS A 17 19.47 6.87 13.43
CA HIS A 17 18.87 7.34 14.68
C HIS A 17 19.24 8.80 14.95
N GLU A 18 18.28 9.53 15.52
CA GLU A 18 18.57 10.80 16.15
C GLU A 18 19.10 10.56 17.57
N VAL A 19 20.22 11.18 17.91
CA VAL A 19 20.84 11.04 19.24
C VAL A 19 21.11 12.41 19.82
N ARG A 20 20.80 12.60 21.10
CA ARG A 20 21.16 13.83 21.82
C ARG A 20 22.68 13.91 21.98
N GLY A 21 23.24 15.05 21.62
CA GLY A 21 24.65 15.34 21.83
C GLY A 21 25.01 15.41 23.31
N PRO A 22 26.31 15.31 23.62
CA PRO A 22 26.82 15.18 24.99
C PRO A 22 26.51 16.38 25.91
N ALA A 23 26.20 17.55 25.36
CA ALA A 23 25.85 18.75 26.12
C ALA A 23 24.38 18.80 26.56
N GLY A 24 23.48 18.05 25.91
CA GLY A 24 22.12 17.75 26.37
C GLY A 24 21.12 18.91 26.56
N LEU A 25 21.51 20.17 26.32
CA LEU A 25 20.69 21.35 26.64
C LEU A 25 20.02 22.01 25.42
N PHE A 26 20.53 21.81 24.21
CA PHE A 26 20.10 22.60 23.05
C PHE A 26 19.77 21.75 21.82
N SER A 27 18.84 22.22 21.00
CA SER A 27 18.37 21.51 19.81
C SER A 27 19.37 21.45 18.66
N TRP A 28 20.46 22.23 18.71
CA TRP A 28 21.55 22.12 17.73
C TRP A 28 22.55 21.01 18.08
N ASP A 29 22.47 20.44 19.29
CA ASP A 29 23.35 19.35 19.72
C ASP A 29 22.82 17.97 19.28
N TYR A 30 21.70 17.89 18.57
CA TYR A 30 21.22 16.63 18.02
C TYR A 30 22.13 16.15 16.88
N LEU A 31 22.47 14.87 16.93
CA LEU A 31 23.33 14.21 15.97
C LEU A 31 22.54 13.16 15.20
N PHE A 32 22.77 13.12 13.89
CA PHE A 32 22.34 12.00 13.07
C PHE A 32 23.37 10.87 13.19
N GLN A 33 22.98 9.77 13.83
CA GLN A 33 23.81 8.58 13.95
C GLN A 33 23.40 7.55 12.89
N LEU A 34 24.34 7.20 12.02
CA LEU A 34 24.21 6.13 11.04
C LEU A 34 25.08 4.95 11.45
N ARG A 35 24.48 3.75 11.54
CA ARG A 35 25.19 2.50 11.87
C ARG A 35 25.15 1.55 10.69
N SER A 36 26.25 0.85 10.42
CA SER A 36 26.26 -0.18 9.39
C SER A 36 25.34 -1.34 9.81
N PRO A 37 24.34 -1.71 9.01
CA PRO A 37 23.45 -2.84 9.31
C PRO A 37 24.12 -4.19 9.06
N LEU A 38 25.28 -4.21 8.39
CA LEU A 38 26.04 -5.41 8.06
C LEU A 38 27.46 -5.35 8.65
N SER A 39 28.02 -6.52 8.94
CA SER A 39 29.44 -6.70 9.24
C SER A 39 30.27 -6.58 7.95
N LEU A 40 31.25 -5.68 7.94
CA LEU A 40 32.05 -5.35 6.76
C LEU A 40 33.54 -5.55 7.03
N LYS A 41 34.29 -5.90 5.98
CA LYS A 41 35.76 -5.90 6.00
C LYS A 41 36.30 -4.54 5.55
N ALA A 42 37.54 -4.26 5.91
CA ALA A 42 38.22 -3.05 5.47
C ALA A 42 38.30 -3.00 3.93
N GLY A 43 37.88 -1.88 3.35
CA GLY A 43 37.82 -1.66 1.90
C GLY A 43 36.49 -2.01 1.25
N GLU A 44 35.55 -2.64 1.96
CA GLU A 44 34.19 -2.88 1.47
C GLU A 44 33.31 -1.63 1.61
N GLN A 45 32.36 -1.46 0.69
CA GLN A 45 31.40 -0.36 0.73
C GLN A 45 30.31 -0.61 1.77
N VAL A 46 29.93 0.45 2.50
CA VAL A 46 28.79 0.44 3.42
C VAL A 46 27.50 0.67 2.62
N PHE A 47 26.51 -0.18 2.84
CA PHE A 47 25.18 -0.09 2.24
C PHE A 47 24.09 -0.07 3.31
N ILE A 48 22.92 0.45 2.93
CA ILE A 48 21.69 0.40 3.73
C ILE A 48 20.52 -0.10 2.87
N GLN A 49 19.40 -0.39 3.52
CA GLN A 49 18.13 -0.59 2.85
C GLN A 49 17.38 0.74 2.78
N TYR A 50 16.96 1.18 1.60
CA TYR A 50 16.27 2.47 1.46
C TYR A 50 14.81 2.36 1.91
N ASP A 51 14.11 1.36 1.38
CA ASP A 51 12.72 1.07 1.73
C ASP A 51 12.38 -0.37 1.28
N ILE A 52 11.92 -1.24 2.18
CA ILE A 52 11.57 -2.64 1.95
C ILE A 52 10.17 -2.74 1.32
N LYS A 53 9.33 -1.73 1.52
CA LYS A 53 7.93 -1.75 1.07
C LYS A 53 7.75 -1.21 -0.33
N LYS A 54 8.61 -0.28 -0.78
CA LYS A 54 8.58 0.30 -2.13
C LYS A 54 8.70 -0.74 -3.24
N SER A 55 7.90 -0.54 -4.27
CA SER A 55 7.93 -1.32 -5.50
C SER A 55 9.12 -0.93 -6.38
N ASN A 56 9.40 -1.73 -7.41
CA ASN A 56 10.38 -1.37 -8.43
C ASN A 56 9.96 -0.11 -9.21
N ALA A 57 8.66 0.18 -9.34
CA ALA A 57 8.20 1.42 -9.96
C ALA A 57 8.57 2.65 -9.10
N ASP A 58 8.37 2.58 -7.79
CA ASP A 58 8.76 3.64 -6.85
C ASP A 58 10.28 3.80 -6.80
N MET A 59 11.02 2.68 -6.80
CA MET A 59 12.49 2.69 -6.82
C MET A 59 13.03 3.39 -8.06
N ALA A 60 12.46 3.09 -9.24
CA ALA A 60 12.85 3.70 -10.49
C ALA A 60 12.59 5.21 -10.51
N LEU A 61 11.43 5.63 -9.99
CA LEU A 61 11.03 7.04 -9.95
C LEU A 61 11.88 7.85 -8.96
N ASP A 62 12.07 7.35 -7.74
CA ASP A 62 12.70 8.10 -6.66
C ASP A 62 14.22 8.06 -6.70
N TYR A 63 14.81 6.95 -7.17
CA TYR A 63 16.24 6.70 -7.06
C TYR A 63 16.93 6.34 -8.39
N GLY A 64 16.17 6.14 -9.48
CA GLY A 64 16.74 5.86 -10.80
C GLY A 64 17.33 4.46 -10.97
N PHE A 65 16.94 3.49 -10.13
CA PHE A 65 17.31 2.09 -10.28
C PHE A 65 16.16 1.16 -9.86
N ILE A 66 16.26 -0.12 -10.22
CA ILE A 66 15.36 -1.19 -9.77
C ILE A 66 16.17 -2.33 -9.16
N GLU A 67 15.54 -3.15 -8.31
CA GLU A 67 16.12 -4.43 -7.91
C GLU A 67 15.84 -5.49 -8.97
N SER A 68 16.78 -6.42 -9.17
CA SER A 68 16.63 -7.50 -10.15
C SER A 68 15.61 -8.57 -9.75
N ASN A 69 15.21 -8.60 -8.48
CA ASN A 69 14.23 -9.55 -7.96
C ASN A 69 12.81 -9.07 -8.26
N SER A 70 11.96 -9.98 -8.73
CA SER A 70 10.55 -9.73 -9.02
C SER A 70 9.68 -9.54 -7.78
N ASP A 71 10.20 -9.81 -6.56
CA ASP A 71 9.44 -9.64 -5.31
C ASP A 71 8.97 -8.20 -5.06
N ARG A 72 9.57 -7.23 -5.77
CA ARG A 72 9.19 -5.81 -5.74
C ARG A 72 8.36 -5.36 -6.93
N ASP A 73 8.10 -6.24 -7.88
CA ASP A 73 7.26 -5.91 -9.00
C ASP A 73 5.82 -5.78 -8.50
N ALA A 74 5.26 -4.59 -8.67
CA ALA A 74 3.91 -4.28 -8.25
C ALA A 74 3.22 -3.40 -9.29
N PHE A 75 1.89 -3.49 -9.31
CA PHE A 75 1.03 -2.65 -10.12
C PHE A 75 -0.12 -2.13 -9.27
N THR A 76 -0.34 -0.82 -9.25
CA THR A 76 -1.45 -0.21 -8.51
C THR A 76 -2.69 -0.18 -9.40
N LEU A 77 -3.72 -0.93 -9.03
CA LEU A 77 -5.05 -0.82 -9.61
C LEU A 77 -5.81 0.31 -8.92
N THR A 78 -6.29 1.28 -9.70
CA THR A 78 -7.15 2.35 -9.20
C THR A 78 -8.60 2.02 -9.53
N LEU A 79 -9.46 2.01 -8.53
CA LEU A 79 -10.90 1.78 -8.66
C LEU A 79 -11.65 3.00 -8.15
N GLU A 80 -12.75 3.33 -8.80
CA GLU A 80 -13.60 4.46 -8.44
C GLU A 80 -15.08 4.08 -8.47
N ILE A 81 -15.85 4.65 -7.54
CA ILE A 81 -17.30 4.65 -7.59
C ILE A 81 -17.71 5.87 -8.42
N SER A 82 -18.21 5.66 -9.63
CA SER A 82 -18.53 6.77 -10.54
C SER A 82 -19.67 7.64 -10.00
N GLU A 83 -19.51 8.96 -10.02
CA GLU A 83 -20.60 9.92 -9.73
C GLU A 83 -21.82 9.76 -10.67
N SER A 84 -21.62 9.14 -11.83
CA SER A 84 -22.71 8.85 -12.79
C SER A 84 -23.52 7.59 -12.45
N ASP A 85 -23.08 6.82 -11.45
CA ASP A 85 -23.78 5.64 -10.96
C ASP A 85 -25.09 6.03 -10.25
N GLU A 86 -26.19 5.35 -10.59
CA GLU A 86 -27.50 5.64 -9.99
C GLU A 86 -27.53 5.42 -8.46
N PHE A 87 -26.61 4.60 -7.95
CA PHE A 87 -26.46 4.27 -6.53
C PHE A 87 -25.23 4.91 -5.89
N PHE A 88 -24.63 5.93 -6.51
CA PHE A 88 -23.39 6.56 -6.07
C PHE A 88 -23.35 6.86 -4.56
N ALA A 89 -24.36 7.56 -4.04
CA ALA A 89 -24.38 7.99 -2.65
C ALA A 89 -24.42 6.82 -1.65
N ASP A 90 -25.18 5.77 -1.94
CA ASP A 90 -25.25 4.58 -1.08
C ASP A 90 -23.96 3.77 -1.15
N LYS A 91 -23.38 3.60 -2.34
CA LYS A 91 -22.09 2.93 -2.52
C LYS A 91 -20.96 3.67 -1.80
N LEU A 92 -20.92 5.00 -1.91
CA LEU A 92 -19.92 5.82 -1.26
C LEU A 92 -20.02 5.73 0.27
N ASP A 93 -21.23 5.82 0.84
CA ASP A 93 -21.45 5.67 2.29
C ASP A 93 -20.96 4.31 2.81
N ILE A 94 -21.18 3.25 2.04
CA ILE A 94 -20.69 1.90 2.36
C ILE A 94 -19.17 1.85 2.29
N ALA A 95 -18.56 2.42 1.25
CA ALA A 95 -17.10 2.46 1.12
C ALA A 95 -16.45 3.22 2.29
N GLU A 96 -16.96 4.41 2.62
CA GLU A 96 -16.48 5.27 3.72
C GLU A 96 -16.62 4.59 5.07
N SER A 97 -17.76 3.95 5.33
CA SER A 97 -17.99 3.19 6.55
C SER A 97 -17.02 2.01 6.74
N ASN A 98 -16.36 1.56 5.67
CA ASN A 98 -15.38 0.48 5.68
C ASN A 98 -13.94 0.97 5.43
N GLY A 99 -13.69 2.28 5.53
CA GLY A 99 -12.36 2.87 5.47
C GLY A 99 -11.82 3.15 4.07
N PHE A 100 -12.68 3.13 3.04
CA PHE A 100 -12.33 3.49 1.67
C PHE A 100 -12.99 4.81 1.27
N GLY A 101 -12.42 5.49 0.27
CA GLY A 101 -13.06 6.65 -0.35
C GLY A 101 -13.82 6.29 -1.61
N GLU A 102 -14.27 7.33 -2.31
CA GLU A 102 -14.77 7.26 -3.68
C GLU A 102 -13.75 6.63 -4.65
N THR A 103 -12.46 6.93 -4.46
CA THR A 103 -11.34 6.32 -5.18
C THR A 103 -10.52 5.48 -4.22
N ALA A 104 -10.18 4.26 -4.62
CA ALA A 104 -9.34 3.34 -3.89
C ALA A 104 -8.16 2.85 -4.74
N TYR A 105 -7.00 2.68 -4.10
CA TYR A 105 -5.76 2.25 -4.73
C TYR A 105 -5.35 0.91 -4.14
N PHE A 106 -5.14 -0.09 -4.99
CA PHE A 106 -4.80 -1.45 -4.60
C PHE A 106 -3.47 -1.86 -5.24
N ASP A 107 -2.42 -2.00 -4.42
CA ASP A 107 -1.13 -2.48 -4.88
C ASP A 107 -1.13 -4.00 -5.04
N ILE A 108 -1.05 -4.46 -6.29
CA ILE A 108 -0.98 -5.87 -6.65
C ILE A 108 0.49 -6.24 -6.80
N LYS A 109 1.01 -7.05 -5.87
CA LYS A 109 2.40 -7.51 -5.89
C LYS A 109 2.53 -8.85 -6.61
N TYR A 110 3.56 -8.98 -7.44
CA TYR A 110 3.83 -10.21 -8.16
C TYR A 110 4.06 -11.38 -7.20
N GLY A 111 3.39 -12.51 -7.44
CA GLY A 111 3.49 -13.71 -6.61
C GLY A 111 2.80 -13.64 -5.24
N GLN A 112 2.13 -12.54 -4.90
CA GLN A 112 1.35 -12.40 -3.67
C GLN A 112 -0.16 -12.51 -3.94
N PRO A 113 -0.97 -12.91 -2.94
CA PRO A 113 -2.42 -12.83 -3.03
C PRO A 113 -2.88 -11.39 -3.28
N LEU A 114 -4.04 -11.25 -3.93
CA LEU A 114 -4.69 -9.95 -4.12
C LEU A 114 -4.99 -9.30 -2.75
N PRO A 115 -4.95 -7.96 -2.64
CA PRO A 115 -5.36 -7.26 -1.44
C PRO A 115 -6.79 -7.65 -1.05
N SER A 116 -7.02 -8.01 0.22
CA SER A 116 -8.28 -8.62 0.67
C SER A 116 -9.51 -7.76 0.40
N ALA A 117 -9.36 -6.43 0.42
CA ALA A 117 -10.44 -5.49 0.18
C ALA A 117 -10.66 -5.15 -1.31
N MET A 118 -9.78 -5.59 -2.22
CA MET A 118 -9.88 -5.28 -3.64
C MET A 118 -11.13 -5.90 -4.27
N LEU A 119 -11.40 -7.18 -3.99
CA LEU A 119 -12.59 -7.87 -4.52
C LEU A 119 -13.90 -7.32 -3.95
N PRO A 120 -14.04 -7.10 -2.62
CA PRO A 120 -15.22 -6.41 -2.07
C PRO A 120 -15.49 -5.06 -2.72
N TYR A 121 -14.44 -4.26 -2.94
CA TYR A 121 -14.58 -2.96 -3.57
C TYR A 121 -14.99 -3.06 -5.05
N LEU A 122 -14.39 -3.97 -5.82
CA LEU A 122 -14.80 -4.27 -7.21
C LEU A 122 -16.27 -4.67 -7.29
N ARG A 123 -16.71 -5.55 -6.39
CA ARG A 123 -18.10 -6.02 -6.33
C ARG A 123 -19.07 -4.88 -6.01
N LEU A 124 -18.68 -3.98 -5.11
CA LEU A 124 -19.45 -2.77 -4.77
C LEU A 124 -19.57 -1.84 -5.99
N VAL A 125 -18.47 -1.61 -6.71
CA VAL A 125 -18.47 -0.81 -7.95
C VAL A 125 -19.41 -1.43 -8.98
N ALA A 126 -19.33 -2.75 -9.21
CA ALA A 126 -20.18 -3.48 -10.14
C ALA A 126 -21.61 -3.77 -9.63
N LEU A 127 -21.95 -3.37 -8.40
CA LEU A 127 -23.24 -3.67 -7.79
C LEU A 127 -24.36 -2.87 -8.46
N GLY A 128 -25.43 -3.54 -8.86
CA GLY A 128 -26.58 -2.87 -9.49
C GLY A 128 -27.65 -3.86 -9.90
N GLY A 129 -28.69 -3.37 -10.59
CA GLY A 129 -29.75 -4.21 -11.13
C GLY A 129 -30.40 -5.13 -10.09
N SER A 130 -30.29 -6.44 -10.27
CA SER A 130 -30.90 -7.44 -9.37
C SER A 130 -30.29 -7.47 -7.97
N ASP A 131 -29.06 -6.96 -7.80
CA ASP A 131 -28.32 -7.03 -6.54
C ASP A 131 -28.39 -5.72 -5.75
N ALA A 132 -29.04 -4.69 -6.32
CA ALA A 132 -29.17 -3.36 -5.71
C ALA A 132 -29.92 -3.37 -4.36
N PHE A 133 -30.73 -4.39 -4.09
CA PHE A 133 -31.41 -4.54 -2.79
C PHE A 133 -30.41 -4.61 -1.61
N LEU A 134 -29.16 -5.03 -1.86
CA LEU A 134 -28.11 -5.06 -0.84
C LEU A 134 -27.70 -3.66 -0.35
N LEU A 135 -28.03 -2.61 -1.09
CA LEU A 135 -27.78 -1.22 -0.72
C LEU A 135 -28.82 -0.67 0.28
N GLU A 136 -29.91 -1.40 0.53
CA GLU A 136 -30.94 -0.97 1.47
C GLU A 136 -30.41 -0.84 2.91
N SER A 137 -31.00 0.07 3.68
CA SER A 137 -30.58 0.40 5.05
C SER A 137 -30.53 -0.80 6.01
N ILE A 138 -31.30 -1.87 5.75
CA ILE A 138 -31.30 -3.09 6.56
C ILE A 138 -29.98 -3.88 6.45
N PHE A 139 -29.23 -3.69 5.36
CA PHE A 139 -27.97 -4.39 5.11
C PHE A 139 -26.74 -3.50 5.38
N ARG A 140 -26.89 -2.20 5.65
CA ARG A 140 -25.75 -1.28 5.78
C ARG A 140 -24.65 -1.75 6.74
N ASN A 141 -25.02 -2.39 7.85
CA ASN A 141 -24.05 -2.87 8.84
C ASN A 141 -23.43 -4.25 8.50
N SER A 142 -23.93 -4.95 7.49
CA SER A 142 -23.51 -6.31 7.12
C SER A 142 -23.10 -6.44 5.65
N ILE A 143 -23.35 -5.43 4.81
CA ILE A 143 -23.11 -5.49 3.38
C ILE A 143 -21.65 -5.81 3.06
N TRP A 144 -20.69 -5.27 3.80
CA TRP A 144 -19.28 -5.55 3.56
C TRP A 144 -18.95 -7.04 3.71
N GLY A 145 -19.54 -7.71 4.70
CA GLY A 145 -19.40 -9.16 4.86
C GLY A 145 -20.03 -9.96 3.72
N PHE A 146 -21.08 -9.43 3.06
CA PHE A 146 -21.61 -10.02 1.83
C PHE A 146 -20.68 -9.76 0.63
N LEU A 147 -20.06 -8.58 0.53
CA LEU A 147 -19.10 -8.22 -0.52
C LEU A 147 -17.80 -9.06 -0.45
N GLU A 148 -17.43 -9.57 0.74
CA GLU A 148 -16.32 -10.52 0.90
C GLU A 148 -16.58 -11.86 0.20
N LEU A 149 -17.85 -12.21 -0.02
CA LEU A 149 -18.29 -13.40 -0.72
C LEU A 149 -18.81 -13.05 -2.13
N PRO A 150 -18.82 -14.02 -3.06
CA PRO A 150 -19.45 -13.80 -4.36
C PRO A 150 -20.93 -13.45 -4.21
N ILE A 151 -21.37 -12.32 -4.77
CA ILE A 151 -22.75 -11.83 -4.65
C ILE A 151 -23.69 -12.61 -5.59
N SER A 152 -23.40 -12.51 -6.87
CA SER A 152 -24.18 -13.14 -7.94
C SER A 152 -23.26 -13.44 -9.11
N ARG A 153 -23.65 -14.40 -9.95
CA ARG A 153 -22.89 -14.72 -11.17
C ARG A 153 -22.77 -13.51 -12.10
N ALA A 154 -23.84 -12.71 -12.21
CA ALA A 154 -23.83 -11.52 -13.07
C ALA A 154 -22.84 -10.47 -12.56
N ASN A 155 -22.77 -10.25 -11.24
CA ASN A 155 -21.79 -9.33 -10.64
C ASN A 155 -20.36 -9.85 -10.82
N GLU A 156 -20.10 -11.14 -10.58
CA GLU A 156 -18.76 -11.73 -10.76
C GLU A 156 -18.32 -11.81 -12.23
N GLU A 157 -19.24 -11.88 -13.20
CA GLU A 157 -18.90 -11.85 -14.64
C GLU A 157 -18.62 -10.43 -15.16
N LEU A 158 -18.96 -9.38 -14.40
CA LEU A 158 -18.69 -7.99 -14.75
C LEU A 158 -17.33 -7.48 -14.26
N ILE A 159 -16.68 -8.19 -13.32
CA ILE A 159 -15.38 -7.86 -12.73
C ILE A 159 -14.26 -8.75 -13.30
#